data_AF-A0A4Y2P6T0-F1
#
_entry.id   AF-A0A4Y2P6T0-F1
#
_cell.length_a   1.000
_cell.length_b   1.000
_cell.length_c   1.000
_cell.angle_alpha   90.00
_cell.angle_beta   90.00
_cell.angle_gamma   90.00
#
_symmetry.space_group_name_H-M   'P 1'
#
loop_
_entity.id
_entity.type
_entity.pdbx_description
1 polymer ?
#
loop_
_entity_poly.entity_id
_entity_poly.type
_entity_poly.pdbx_seq_one_letter_code
_entity_poly.pdbx_strand_id
1 'polypeptide(L)'
;MACVLGVRFSNYLTEALSLSDIPKYFWTDSTTALFWIKRNDQWGTFVGNRVREICSVTKVSQWSYVPGQLNPADLRSRGCSPLQFSELARWEGPVWLKSPPNSWPKLEIKPDEALISSERRK
;
A
#
# COMPACT_ATOMS: atom_id res chain seq x y z
N MET A 1 -4.46 -7.54 -6.95
CA MET A 1 -3.92 -6.34 -6.26
C MET A 1 -3.68 -6.67 -4.79
N ALA A 2 -2.43 -6.61 -4.33
CA ALA A 2 -2.02 -6.95 -2.95
C ALA A 2 -2.60 -6.01 -1.87
N CYS A 3 -2.93 -4.77 -2.23
CA CYS A 3 -3.52 -3.78 -1.34
C CYS A 3 -4.79 -4.26 -0.60
N VAL A 4 -5.62 -5.08 -1.26
CA VAL A 4 -6.83 -5.66 -0.65
C VAL A 4 -6.48 -6.56 0.53
N LEU A 5 -5.47 -7.42 0.37
CA LEU A 5 -5.01 -8.30 1.45
C LEU A 5 -4.45 -7.48 2.61
N GLY A 6 -3.70 -6.41 2.33
CA GLY A 6 -3.18 -5.51 3.36
C GLY A 6 -4.29 -4.87 4.19
N VAL A 7 -5.38 -4.42 3.54
CA VAL A 7 -6.54 -3.84 4.24
C VAL A 7 -7.30 -4.87 5.07
N ARG A 8 -7.58 -6.05 4.51
CA ARG A 8 -8.24 -7.13 5.26
C ARG A 8 -7.44 -7.55 6.49
N PHE A 9 -6.13 -7.70 6.33
CA PHE A 9 -5.23 -8.03 7.43
C PHE A 9 -5.19 -6.93 8.49
N SER A 10 -5.13 -5.66 8.07
CA SER A 10 -5.20 -4.53 9.00
C SER A 10 -6.50 -4.52 9.79
N ASN A 11 -7.65 -4.78 9.16
CA ASN A 11 -8.93 -4.83 9.86
C ASN A 11 -9.00 -6.00 10.86
N TYR A 12 -8.54 -7.18 10.44
CA TYR A 12 -8.43 -8.33 11.32
C TYR A 12 -7.56 -8.03 12.56
N LEU A 13 -6.41 -7.39 12.37
CA LEU A 13 -5.55 -6.99 13.50
C LEU A 13 -6.19 -5.92 14.38
N THR A 14 -6.90 -4.95 13.79
CA THR A 14 -7.62 -3.93 14.57
C THR A 14 -8.63 -4.58 15.51
N GLU A 15 -9.37 -5.58 15.03
CA GLU A 15 -10.36 -6.31 15.82
C GLU A 15 -9.69 -7.23 16.85
N ALA A 16 -8.75 -8.07 16.43
CA ALA A 16 -8.11 -9.07 17.29
C ALA A 16 -7.29 -8.44 18.43
N LEU A 17 -6.76 -7.24 18.23
CA LEU A 17 -5.89 -6.54 19.20
C LEU A 17 -6.54 -5.28 19.80
N SER A 18 -7.81 -5.01 19.51
CA SER A 18 -8.55 -3.84 20.01
C SER A 18 -7.85 -2.49 19.72
N LEU A 19 -7.30 -2.32 18.52
CA LEU A 19 -6.50 -1.15 18.12
C LEU A 19 -7.33 -0.08 17.40
N SER A 20 -8.58 0.13 17.80
CA SER A 20 -9.53 1.02 17.12
C SER A 20 -9.07 2.48 17.03
N ASP A 21 -8.34 2.95 18.04
CA ASP A 21 -7.92 4.35 18.16
C ASP A 21 -6.52 4.63 17.58
N ILE A 22 -5.86 3.61 17.02
CA ILE A 22 -4.52 3.76 16.48
C ILE A 22 -4.58 4.25 15.03
N PRO A 23 -3.87 5.34 14.68
CA PRO A 23 -3.76 5.80 13.30
C PRO A 23 -3.20 4.70 12.38
N LYS A 24 -3.89 4.46 11.26
CA LYS A 24 -3.50 3.47 10.24
C LYS A 24 -2.93 4.17 9.01
N TYR A 25 -1.82 3.66 8.49
CA TYR A 25 -1.16 4.15 7.28
C TYR A 25 -0.84 2.97 6.36
N PHE A 26 -1.12 3.13 5.07
CA PHE A 26 -0.94 2.10 4.06
C PHE A 26 0.07 2.58 3.02
N TRP A 27 1.10 1.76 2.80
CA TRP A 27 2.17 2.05 1.86
C TRP A 27 2.19 0.99 0.76
N THR A 28 2.33 1.43 -0.49
CA THR A 28 2.48 0.53 -1.64
C THR A 28 3.57 1.05 -2.57
N ASP A 29 4.29 0.14 -3.19
CA ASP A 29 5.26 0.40 -4.26
C ASP A 29 4.65 0.37 -5.66
N SER A 30 3.39 -0.03 -5.78
CA SER A 30 2.65 0.04 -7.03
C SER A 30 2.03 1.43 -7.18
N THR A 31 2.69 2.28 -7.95
CA THR A 31 2.17 3.60 -8.31
C THR A 31 0.80 3.47 -8.99
N THR A 32 0.63 2.50 -9.87
CA THR A 32 -0.65 2.20 -10.54
C THR A 32 -1.76 1.88 -9.55
N ALA A 33 -1.54 0.95 -8.61
CA ALA A 33 -2.53 0.63 -7.58
C ALA A 33 -2.84 1.83 -6.68
N LEU A 34 -1.82 2.60 -6.30
CA LEU A 34 -1.97 3.81 -5.51
C LEU A 34 -2.90 4.81 -6.21
N PHE A 35 -2.69 5.05 -7.51
CA PHE A 35 -3.52 5.99 -8.26
C PHE A 35 -4.93 5.47 -8.54
N TRP A 36 -5.13 4.16 -8.72
CA TRP A 36 -6.48 3.58 -8.76
C TRP A 36 -7.26 3.84 -7.47
N ILE A 37 -6.61 3.67 -6.32
CA ILE A 37 -7.20 3.94 -5.00
C ILE A 37 -7.44 5.44 -4.81
N LYS A 38 -6.45 6.29 -5.10
CA LYS A 38 -6.53 7.73 -4.86
C LYS A 38 -7.56 8.43 -5.75
N ARG A 39 -7.67 8.03 -7.01
CA ARG A 39 -8.64 8.61 -7.95
C ARG A 39 -10.04 8.06 -7.73
N ASN A 40 -10.15 6.78 -7.39
CA ASN A 40 -11.43 6.11 -7.18
C ASN A 40 -12.40 6.31 -8.38
N ASP A 41 -11.87 6.32 -9.61
CA ASP A 41 -12.64 6.49 -10.85
C ASP A 41 -13.51 5.25 -11.15
N GLN A 42 -14.29 5.33 -12.23
CA GLN A 42 -14.99 4.19 -12.82
C GLN A 42 -14.02 3.24 -13.54
N TRP A 43 -13.38 2.37 -12.76
CA TRP A 43 -12.54 1.31 -13.27
C TRP A 43 -13.35 0.12 -13.81
N GLY A 44 -12.72 -0.69 -14.65
CA GLY A 44 -13.22 -1.99 -15.05
C GLY A 44 -13.50 -2.88 -13.83
N THR A 45 -14.38 -3.85 -13.97
CA THR A 45 -14.96 -4.64 -12.86
C THR A 45 -13.92 -5.19 -11.89
N PHE A 46 -12.79 -5.70 -12.40
CA PHE A 46 -11.73 -6.29 -11.56
C PHE A 46 -11.08 -5.28 -10.62
N VAL A 47 -10.67 -4.11 -11.14
CA VAL A 47 -10.04 -3.04 -10.37
C VAL A 47 -11.09 -2.31 -9.54
N GLY A 48 -12.25 -1.99 -10.13
CA GLY A 48 -13.32 -1.25 -9.48
C GLY A 48 -13.86 -1.94 -8.24
N ASN A 49 -14.07 -3.26 -8.27
CA ASN A 49 -14.52 -4.01 -7.10
C ASN A 49 -13.49 -3.96 -5.96
N ARG A 50 -12.20 -4.04 -6.28
CA ARG A 50 -11.12 -4.03 -5.28
C ARG A 50 -10.86 -2.64 -4.71
N VAL A 51 -10.91 -1.61 -5.54
CA VAL A 51 -10.83 -0.21 -5.10
C VAL A 51 -12.02 0.12 -4.20
N ARG A 52 -13.25 -0.29 -4.58
CA ARG A 52 -14.45 -0.11 -3.74
C ARG A 52 -14.29 -0.77 -2.38
N GLU A 53 -13.77 -2.00 -2.35
CA GLU A 53 -13.51 -2.70 -1.09
C GLU A 53 -12.51 -1.93 -0.21
N ILE A 54 -11.37 -1.53 -0.77
CA ILE A 54 -10.34 -0.76 -0.05
C ILE A 54 -10.91 0.56 0.50
N CYS A 55 -11.60 1.33 -0.35
CA CYS A 55 -12.16 2.63 0.00
C CYS A 55 -13.37 2.52 0.95
N SER A 56 -13.99 1.34 1.09
CA SER A 56 -15.09 1.13 2.05
C SER A 56 -14.63 1.11 3.51
N VAL A 57 -13.35 0.84 3.76
CA VAL A 57 -12.78 0.67 5.11
C VAL A 57 -11.51 1.49 5.35
N THR A 58 -11.03 2.23 4.34
CA THR A 58 -9.89 3.14 4.44
C THR A 58 -10.17 4.45 3.73
N LYS A 59 -9.49 5.53 4.13
CA LYS A 59 -9.52 6.82 3.45
C LYS A 59 -8.38 6.91 2.45
N VAL A 60 -8.60 7.53 1.30
CA VAL A 60 -7.56 7.76 0.27
C VAL A 60 -6.33 8.50 0.81
N SER A 61 -6.49 9.34 1.84
CA SER A 61 -5.40 10.06 2.52
C SER A 61 -4.48 9.17 3.35
N GLN A 62 -4.90 7.94 3.67
CA GLN A 62 -4.07 6.97 4.39
C GLN A 62 -3.11 6.23 3.46
N TRP A 63 -3.21 6.41 2.14
CA TRP A 63 -2.43 5.70 1.14
C TRP A 63 -1.27 6.54 0.61
N SER A 64 -0.07 6.00 0.75
CA SER A 64 1.19 6.62 0.32
C SER A 64 2.05 5.64 -0.47
N TYR A 65 3.04 6.19 -1.17
CA TYR A 65 3.98 5.41 -1.96
C TYR A 65 5.26 5.14 -1.19
N VAL A 66 5.77 3.93 -1.29
CA VAL A 66 7.12 3.58 -0.84
C VAL A 66 7.88 2.99 -2.04
N PRO A 67 9.16 3.35 -2.28
CA PRO A 67 9.95 2.70 -3.32
C PRO A 67 10.03 1.18 -3.08
N GLY A 68 9.97 0.39 -4.15
CA GLY A 68 9.97 -1.08 -4.04
C GLY A 68 11.17 -1.64 -3.26
N GLN A 69 12.36 -1.01 -3.40
CA GLN A 69 13.55 -1.40 -2.63
C GLN A 69 13.39 -1.22 -1.12
N LEU A 70 12.52 -0.29 -0.72
CA LEU A 70 12.20 0.05 0.66
C LEU A 70 10.92 -0.63 1.16
N ASN A 71 10.20 -1.35 0.28
CA ASN A 71 9.00 -2.10 0.63
C ASN A 71 9.37 -3.48 1.21
N PRO A 72 9.17 -3.74 2.52
CA PRO A 72 9.45 -5.05 3.11
C PRO A 72 8.64 -6.20 2.48
N ALA A 73 7.45 -5.91 1.95
CA ALA A 73 6.58 -6.92 1.35
C ALA A 73 7.11 -7.41 0.00
N ASP A 74 7.75 -6.55 -0.80
CA ASP A 74 8.32 -6.90 -2.10
C ASP A 74 9.42 -7.96 -1.94
N LEU A 75 10.31 -7.79 -0.96
CA LEU A 75 11.42 -8.70 -0.71
C LEU A 75 10.95 -10.14 -0.46
N ARG A 76 9.94 -10.34 0.39
CA ARG A 76 9.40 -11.69 0.63
C ARG A 76 8.65 -12.23 -0.59
N SER A 77 7.94 -11.38 -1.32
CA SER A 77 7.20 -11.81 -2.51
C SER A 77 8.10 -12.31 -3.65
N ARG A 78 9.39 -11.91 -3.68
CA ARG A 78 10.39 -12.35 -4.67
C ARG A 78 11.15 -13.63 -4.30
N GLY A 79 10.91 -14.22 -3.12
CA GLY A 79 11.59 -15.44 -2.70
C GLY A 79 12.98 -15.23 -2.11
N CYS A 80 13.12 -14.31 -1.16
CA CYS A 80 14.35 -14.08 -0.40
C CYS A 80 14.68 -15.24 0.56
N SER A 81 15.96 -15.61 0.70
CA SER A 81 16.38 -16.62 1.69
C SER A 81 16.28 -16.06 3.13
N PRO A 82 16.12 -16.92 4.17
CA PRO A 82 16.07 -16.45 5.55
C PRO A 82 17.31 -15.64 5.99
N LEU A 83 18.50 -16.04 5.52
CA LEU A 83 19.75 -15.33 5.82
C LEU A 83 19.80 -13.94 5.20
N GLN A 84 19.47 -13.84 3.90
CA GLN A 84 19.37 -12.55 3.21
C GLN A 84 18.29 -11.66 3.82
N PHE A 85 17.21 -12.25 4.33
CA PHE A 85 16.15 -11.53 5.02
C PHE A 85 16.60 -10.99 6.37
N SER A 86 17.36 -11.77 7.15
CA SER A 86 17.89 -11.33 8.46
C SER A 86 18.99 -10.28 8.35
N GLU A 87 19.93 -10.45 7.42
CA GLU A 87 21.10 -9.55 7.28
C GLU A 87 20.70 -8.13 6.88
N LEU A 88 19.61 -7.99 6.13
CA LEU A 88 19.19 -6.71 5.60
C LEU A 88 18.31 -5.91 6.56
N ALA A 89 17.85 -6.52 7.67
CA ALA A 89 16.89 -5.95 8.63
C ALA A 89 15.67 -5.26 7.97
N ARG A 90 15.36 -5.61 6.71
CA ARG A 90 14.42 -4.86 5.87
C ARG A 90 12.98 -4.99 6.34
N TRP A 91 12.70 -5.96 7.20
CA TRP A 91 11.39 -6.18 7.81
C TRP A 91 10.98 -5.08 8.80
N GLU A 92 11.93 -4.32 9.33
CA GLU A 92 11.65 -3.13 10.16
C GLU A 92 11.10 -1.96 9.34
N GLY A 93 11.16 -2.06 8.01
CA GLY A 93 10.76 -1.01 7.09
C GLY A 93 11.78 0.14 7.03
N PRO A 94 11.43 1.22 6.31
CA PRO A 94 12.32 2.35 6.12
C PRO A 94 12.55 3.10 7.44
N VAL A 95 13.77 3.60 7.67
CA VAL A 95 14.14 4.32 8.90
C VAL A 95 13.20 5.49 9.20
N TRP A 96 12.79 6.24 8.16
CA TRP A 96 11.90 7.38 8.30
C TRP A 96 10.49 7.00 8.79
N LEU A 97 10.06 5.75 8.67
CA LEU A 97 8.74 5.31 9.15
C LEU A 97 8.68 5.28 10.69
N LYS A 98 9.84 5.20 11.35
CA LYS A 98 9.98 5.31 12.81
C LYS A 98 9.87 6.76 13.30
N SER A 99 10.03 7.74 12.40
CA SER A 99 9.88 9.15 12.70
C SER A 99 8.40 9.57 12.68
N PRO A 100 8.02 10.71 13.28
CA PRO A 100 6.63 11.16 13.29
C PRO A 100 6.06 11.38 11.87
N PRO A 101 4.75 11.18 11.63
CA PRO A 101 4.15 11.24 10.29
C PRO A 101 4.38 12.53 9.50
N ASN A 102 4.59 13.65 10.19
CA ASN A 102 4.87 14.95 9.57
C ASN A 102 6.28 15.05 8.94
N SER A 103 7.20 14.15 9.33
CA SER A 103 8.58 14.09 8.84
C SER A 103 8.78 13.08 7.71
N TRP A 104 7.73 12.34 7.35
CA TRP A 104 7.82 11.34 6.30
C TRP A 104 8.03 11.98 4.93
N PRO A 105 8.77 11.31 4.03
CA PRO A 105 9.06 11.85 2.72
C PRO A 105 7.77 12.00 1.91
N LYS A 106 7.54 13.19 1.36
CA LYS A 106 6.52 13.42 0.35
C LYS A 106 7.11 13.06 -1.01
N LEU A 107 7.05 11.78 -1.35
CA LEU A 107 7.55 11.32 -2.64
C LEU A 107 6.61 11.81 -3.75
N GLU A 108 7.11 12.72 -4.57
CA GLU A 108 6.44 13.11 -5.81
C GLU A 108 6.58 12.00 -6.84
N ILE A 109 5.45 11.48 -7.30
CA ILE A 109 5.41 10.38 -8.26
C ILE A 109 4.70 10.89 -9.49
N LYS A 110 5.34 10.72 -10.65
CA LYS A 110 4.65 10.89 -11.93
C LYS A 110 3.91 9.59 -12.26
N PRO A 111 2.56 9.57 -12.28
CA PRO A 111 1.81 8.40 -12.70
C PRO A 111 2.13 8.06 -14.16
N ASP A 112 2.23 6.76 -14.47
CA ASP A 112 2.08 6.29 -15.84
C ASP A 112 0.59 6.28 -16.19
N GLU A 113 0.13 7.35 -16.85
CA GLU A 113 -1.27 7.52 -17.21
C GLU A 113 -1.78 6.45 -18.16
N ALA A 114 -0.93 5.92 -19.05
CA ALA A 114 -1.32 4.88 -19.99
C ALA A 114 -1.64 3.59 -19.23
N LEU A 115 -0.78 3.20 -18.28
CA LEU A 115 -1.03 2.02 -17.44
C LEU A 115 -2.25 2.20 -16.53
N ILE A 116 -2.42 3.36 -15.92
CA ILE A 116 -3.56 3.62 -15.01
C ILE A 116 -4.87 3.60 -15.80
N SER A 117 -4.91 4.26 -16.95
CA SER A 117 -6.12 4.39 -17.77
C SER A 117 -6.46 3.15 -18.57
N SER A 118 -5.52 2.21 -18.75
CA SER A 118 -5.78 0.93 -19.42
C SER A 118 -6.91 0.12 -18.79
N GLU A 119 -7.13 0.31 -17.49
CA GLU A 119 -8.18 -0.34 -16.70
C GLU A 119 -9.43 0.53 -16.49
N ARG A 120 -9.56 1.67 -17.19
CA ARG A 120 -10.83 2.40 -17.22
C ARG A 120 -11.88 1.56 -17.93
N ARG A 121 -13.11 1.61 -17.42
CA ARG A 121 -14.24 0.95 -18.08
C ARG A 121 -14.37 1.55 -19.49
N LYS A 122 -14.26 0.69 -20.52
CA LYS A 122 -14.61 1.05 -21.90
C LYS A 122 -16.10 1.32 -22.00
#